data_AF-A0A971CRQ7-F1
#
_entry.id   AF-A0A971CRQ7-F1
#
_cell.length_a   1.000
_cell.length_b   1.000
_cell.length_c   1.000
_cell.angle_alpha   90.00
_cell.angle_beta   90.00
_cell.angle_gamma   90.00
#
_symmetry.space_group_name_H-M   'P 1'
#
loop_
_entity.id
_entity.type
_entity.pdbx_description
1 polymer ?
#
loop_
_entity_poly.entity_id
_entity_poly.type
_entity_poly.pdbx_seq_one_letter_code
_entity_poly.pdbx_strand_id
1 'polypeptide(L)'
;MPMYYLARSTSNEVSGPFAEGRLVAMADSGDIAVGDQLAMHGTDDWLPADAMLDGIRMSIDEAMVKRSVRSARRVRRRLMFGRSLVLIALGTGLAIFFPWGGRL
;
A
#
# COMPACT_ATOMS: atom_id res chain seq x y z
N MET A 1 3.69 -13.37 -14.32
CA MET A 1 4.06 -11.96 -14.05
C MET A 1 4.55 -11.40 -15.37
N PRO A 2 4.09 -10.21 -15.80
CA PRO A 2 4.61 -9.59 -17.02
C PRO A 2 6.10 -9.31 -16.86
N MET A 3 6.83 -9.52 -17.95
CA MET A 3 8.27 -9.35 -18.04
C MET A 3 8.59 -8.40 -19.17
N TYR A 4 9.72 -7.71 -19.10
CA TYR A 4 10.06 -6.63 -20.02
C TYR A 4 11.53 -6.70 -20.43
N TYR A 5 11.82 -6.28 -21.65
CA TYR A 5 13.18 -6.10 -22.16
C TYR A 5 13.48 -4.61 -22.26
N LEU A 6 14.72 -4.24 -21.96
CA LEU A 6 15.23 -2.88 -22.04
C LEU A 6 16.25 -2.82 -23.16
N ALA A 7 15.99 -1.99 -24.16
CA ALA A 7 16.94 -1.63 -25.20
C ALA A 7 17.58 -0.29 -24.84
N ARG A 8 18.91 -0.29 -24.74
CA ARG A 8 19.71 0.89 -24.45
C ARG A 8 19.86 1.76 -25.68
N SER A 9 19.49 3.03 -25.61
CA SER A 9 19.64 3.97 -26.72
C SER A 9 21.11 4.18 -27.11
N THR A 10 22.01 4.17 -26.13
CA THR A 10 23.43 4.47 -26.31
C THR A 10 24.24 3.31 -26.90
N SER A 11 23.90 2.06 -26.56
CA SER A 11 24.65 0.86 -26.99
C SER A 11 23.88 -0.07 -27.92
N ASN A 12 22.59 0.20 -28.13
CA ASN A 12 21.66 -0.68 -28.83
C ASN A 12 21.62 -2.11 -28.26
N GLU A 13 22.03 -2.26 -27.00
CA GLU A 13 22.05 -3.54 -26.30
C GLU A 13 20.69 -3.81 -25.66
N VAL A 14 20.20 -5.03 -25.87
CA VAL A 14 18.94 -5.50 -25.28
C VAL A 14 19.25 -6.33 -24.04
N SER A 15 18.76 -5.88 -22.89
CA SER A 15 18.90 -6.53 -21.60
C SER A 15 17.55 -7.01 -21.08
N GLY A 16 17.53 -8.15 -20.39
CA GLY A 16 16.34 -8.69 -19.75
C GLY A 16 16.25 -10.21 -19.82
N PRO A 17 15.07 -10.80 -19.50
CA PRO A 17 13.84 -10.11 -19.12
C PRO A 17 13.83 -9.63 -17.64
N PHE A 18 13.23 -8.47 -17.39
CA PHE A 18 13.05 -7.85 -16.08
C PHE A 18 11.59 -7.84 -15.64
N ALA A 19 11.34 -7.95 -14.33
CA ALA A 19 10.03 -7.74 -13.75
C ALA A 19 9.72 -6.23 -13.57
N GLU A 20 8.43 -5.85 -13.54
CA GLU A 20 7.97 -4.46 -13.36
C GLU A 20 8.67 -3.73 -12.21
N GLY A 21 8.69 -4.33 -11.02
CA GLY A 21 9.29 -3.71 -9.84
C GLY A 21 10.79 -3.45 -9.97
N ARG A 22 11.50 -4.26 -10.79
CA ARG A 22 12.92 -4.03 -11.06
C ARG A 22 13.14 -2.90 -12.05
N LEU A 23 12.26 -2.74 -13.05
CA LEU A 23 12.31 -1.59 -13.96
C LEU A 23 12.06 -0.28 -13.22
N VAL A 24 11.11 -0.26 -12.29
CA VAL A 24 10.87 0.94 -11.47
C VAL A 24 12.09 1.27 -10.61
N ALA A 25 12.71 0.28 -9.98
CA ALA A 25 13.94 0.51 -9.22
C ALA A 25 15.10 1.04 -10.10
N MET A 26 15.22 0.56 -11.33
CA MET A 26 16.22 1.05 -12.30
C MET A 26 15.90 2.46 -12.81
N ALA A 27 14.61 2.82 -12.92
CA ALA A 27 14.21 4.19 -13.24
C ALA A 27 14.55 5.13 -12.07
N ASP A 28 14.28 4.71 -10.84
CA ASP A 28 14.53 5.50 -9.63
C ASP A 28 16.02 5.69 -9.34
N SER A 29 16.86 4.71 -9.71
CA SER A 29 18.33 4.83 -9.61
C SER A 29 18.95 5.69 -10.70
N GLY A 30 18.17 6.10 -11.72
CA GLY A 30 18.68 6.80 -12.90
C GLY A 30 19.43 5.88 -13.86
N ASP A 31 19.29 4.56 -13.71
CA ASP A 31 19.90 3.59 -14.61
C ASP A 31 19.18 3.52 -15.96
N ILE A 32 17.96 4.03 -16.10
CA ILE A 32 17.23 4.14 -17.38
C ILE A 32 17.38 5.57 -17.90
N ALA A 33 17.94 5.69 -19.11
CA ALA A 33 18.19 6.99 -19.73
C ALA A 33 17.01 7.41 -20.62
N VAL A 34 16.88 8.73 -20.82
CA VAL A 34 15.92 9.28 -21.79
C VAL A 34 16.26 8.76 -23.18
N GLY A 35 15.26 8.20 -23.86
CA GLY A 35 15.41 7.58 -25.18
C GLY A 35 15.68 6.07 -25.15
N ASP A 36 15.86 5.46 -23.97
CA ASP A 36 15.80 4.01 -23.83
C ASP A 36 14.40 3.50 -24.20
N GLN A 37 14.33 2.26 -24.68
CA GLN A 37 13.09 1.63 -25.11
C GLN A 37 12.81 0.38 -24.29
N LEU A 38 11.53 0.14 -24.03
CA LEU A 38 11.04 -1.04 -23.34
C LEU A 38 10.09 -1.82 -24.26
N ALA A 39 10.21 -3.14 -24.25
CA ALA A 39 9.26 -4.03 -24.90
C ALA A 39 8.73 -5.03 -23.88
N MET A 40 7.43 -5.31 -23.93
CA MET A 40 6.84 -6.36 -23.11
C MET A 40 7.22 -7.73 -23.69
N HIS A 41 7.52 -8.68 -22.84
CA HIS A 41 7.82 -10.04 -23.26
C HIS A 41 6.61 -10.64 -23.99
N GLY A 42 6.83 -11.08 -25.22
CA GLY A 42 5.78 -11.60 -26.10
C GLY A 42 5.13 -10.54 -27.00
N THR A 43 5.61 -9.30 -26.99
CA THR A 43 5.23 -8.26 -27.95
C THR A 43 6.44 -7.82 -28.75
N ASP A 44 6.25 -7.53 -30.04
CA ASP A 44 7.30 -6.98 -30.91
C ASP A 44 7.36 -5.44 -30.87
N ASP A 45 6.49 -4.82 -30.08
CA ASP A 45 6.38 -3.37 -29.97
C ASP A 45 7.36 -2.83 -28.93
N TRP A 46 8.26 -1.95 -29.39
CA TRP A 46 9.18 -1.19 -28.56
C TRP A 46 8.61 0.20 -28.30
N LEU A 47 8.41 0.50 -27.02
CA LEU A 47 7.86 1.76 -26.56
C LEU A 47 8.94 2.58 -25.83
N PRO A 48 8.88 3.92 -25.87
CA PRO A 48 9.76 4.74 -25.05
C PRO A 48 9.65 4.37 -23.57
N ALA A 49 10.79 4.19 -22.91
CA ALA A 49 10.82 3.77 -21.51
C ALA A 49 10.02 4.72 -20.61
N ASP A 50 10.09 6.04 -20.86
CA ASP A 50 9.38 7.07 -20.10
C ASP A 50 7.86 6.84 -20.09
N ALA A 51 7.26 6.67 -21.28
CA ALA A 51 5.83 6.46 -21.42
C ALA A 51 5.36 5.14 -20.78
N MET A 52 6.20 4.11 -20.84
CA MET A 52 5.88 2.79 -20.33
C MET A 52 6.03 2.73 -18.80
N LEU A 53 7.06 3.38 -18.24
CA LEU A 53 7.30 3.47 -16.81
C LEU A 53 6.19 4.26 -16.09
N ASP A 54 5.69 5.33 -16.69
CA ASP A 54 4.55 6.08 -16.15
C ASP A 54 3.31 5.19 -16.03
N GLY A 55 3.03 4.38 -17.05
CA GLY A 55 1.94 3.39 -17.01
C GLY A 55 2.13 2.32 -15.93
N ILE A 56 3.36 1.80 -15.77
CA ILE A 56 3.70 0.80 -14.74
C ILE A 56 3.53 1.39 -13.33
N ARG A 57 4.03 2.62 -13.09
CA ARG A 57 3.92 3.31 -11.80
C ARG A 57 2.47 3.51 -11.39
N MET A 58 1.61 3.98 -12.29
CA MET A 58 0.17 4.15 -12.03
C MET A 58 -0.50 2.82 -11.65
N SER A 59 -0.14 1.72 -12.32
CA SER A 59 -0.69 0.38 -12.03
C SER A 59 -0.29 -0.13 -10.63
N ILE A 60 0.96 0.10 -10.22
CA ILE A 60 1.47 -0.30 -8.90
C ILE A 60 0.79 0.50 -7.78
N ASP A 61 0.64 1.81 -7.94
CA ASP A 61 -0.03 2.66 -6.97
C ASP A 61 -1.50 2.25 -6.79
N GLU A 62 -2.21 1.96 -7.87
CA GLU A 62 -3.60 1.49 -7.79
C GLU A 62 -3.70 0.13 -7.06
N ALA A 63 -2.76 -0.78 -7.31
CA ALA A 63 -2.68 -2.06 -6.61
C ALA A 63 -2.37 -1.91 -5.12
N MET A 64 -1.51 -0.95 -4.75
CA MET A 64 -1.16 -0.66 -3.35
C MET A 64 -2.34 -0.02 -2.60
N VAL A 65 -3.03 0.94 -3.24
CA VAL A 65 -4.25 1.56 -2.70
C VAL A 65 -5.34 0.51 -2.49
N LYS A 66 -5.61 -0.35 -3.48
CA LYS A 66 -6.61 -1.43 -3.36
C LYS A 66 -6.29 -2.43 -2.24
N ARG A 67 -5.01 -2.74 -1.98
CA ARG A 67 -4.61 -3.58 -0.84
C ARG A 67 -4.85 -2.89 0.50
N SER A 68 -4.56 -1.59 0.63
CA SER A 68 -4.77 -0.83 1.87
C SER A 68 -6.24 -0.74 2.26
N VAL A 69 -7.14 -0.57 1.28
CA VAL A 69 -8.59 -0.49 1.53
C VAL A 69 -9.16 -1.86 1.93
N ARG A 70 -8.63 -2.96 1.38
CA ARG A 70 -9.03 -4.32 1.79
C ARG A 70 -8.56 -4.69 3.20
N SER A 71 -7.37 -4.25 3.62
CA SER A 71 -6.84 -4.54 4.96
C SER A 71 -7.51 -3.68 6.04
N ALA A 72 -7.89 -2.43 5.73
CA ALA A 72 -8.60 -1.57 6.67
C ALA A 72 -10.02 -2.06 7.02
N ARG A 73 -10.68 -2.84 6.14
CA ARG A 73 -12.05 -3.31 6.38
C ARG A 73 -12.16 -4.46 7.40
N ARG A 74 -11.04 -5.06 7.85
CA ARG A 74 -11.07 -6.27 8.69
C ARG A 74 -10.62 -6.07 10.14
N VAL A 75 -10.38 -4.83 10.60
CA VAL A 75 -9.97 -4.57 11.98
C VAL A 75 -10.81 -3.44 12.60
N ARG A 76 -12.10 -3.68 12.83
CA ARG A 76 -12.90 -2.91 13.81
C ARG A 76 -14.22 -3.61 14.18
N ARG A 77 -14.14 -4.87 14.62
CA ARG A 77 -15.17 -5.48 15.47
C ARG A 77 -14.50 -6.19 16.65
N ARG A 78 -13.81 -5.42 17.49
CA ARG A 78 -13.61 -5.77 18.90
C ARG A 78 -13.92 -4.52 19.71
N LEU A 79 -15.23 -4.25 19.82
CA LEU A 79 -15.77 -3.30 20.77
C LEU A 79 -15.40 -3.79 22.17
N MET A 80 -14.37 -3.20 22.76
CA MET A 80 -14.05 -3.29 24.19
C MET A 80 -15.11 -2.52 25.01
N PHE A 81 -16.39 -2.87 24.88
CA PHE A 81 -17.48 -2.24 25.65
C PHE A 81 -17.82 -2.97 26.97
N GLY A 82 -17.15 -4.08 27.26
CA GLY A 82 -17.49 -4.92 28.43
C GLY A 82 -16.99 -4.41 29.79
N ARG A 83 -16.04 -3.45 29.85
CA ARG A 83 -15.41 -3.07 31.13
C ARG A 83 -15.95 -1.80 31.78
N SER A 84 -16.60 -0.89 31.03
CA SER A 84 -17.17 0.33 31.65
C SER A 84 -18.47 0.08 32.42
N LEU A 85 -19.25 -0.95 32.07
CA LEU A 85 -20.55 -1.19 32.72
C LEU A 85 -20.42 -1.74 34.15
N VAL A 86 -19.33 -2.47 34.45
CA VAL A 86 -19.05 -3.01 35.79
C VAL A 86 -18.69 -1.90 36.80
N LEU A 87 -18.00 -0.84 36.36
CA LEU A 87 -17.63 0.27 37.25
C LEU A 87 -18.81 1.17 37.61
N ILE A 88 -19.78 1.34 36.70
CA ILE A 88 -20.97 2.15 36.97
C ILE A 88 -21.92 1.43 37.95
N ALA A 89 -22.05 0.11 37.85
CA ALA A 89 -22.90 -0.67 38.76
C ALA A 89 -22.33 -0.75 40.20
N LEU A 90 -21.00 -0.78 40.37
CA LEU A 90 -20.40 -0.76 41.70
C LEU A 90 -20.48 0.62 42.38
N GLY A 91 -20.42 1.71 41.60
CA GLY A 91 -20.47 3.08 42.13
C GLY A 91 -21.85 3.48 42.67
N THR A 92 -22.94 3.07 42.01
CA THR A 92 -24.31 3.42 42.45
C THR A 92 -24.82 2.57 43.60
N GLY A 93 -24.35 1.32 43.76
CA GLY A 93 -24.75 0.45 44.88
C GLY A 93 -24.30 0.98 46.24
N LEU A 94 -23.14 1.65 46.31
CA LEU A 94 -22.58 2.17 47.57
C LEU A 94 -23.27 3.46 48.05
N ALA A 95 -23.77 4.28 47.11
CA ALA A 95 -24.42 5.56 47.41
C ALA A 95 -25.84 5.39 47.99
N ILE A 96 -26.51 4.27 47.71
CA ILE A 96 -27.85 3.99 48.23
C ILE A 96 -27.81 3.43 49.67
N PHE A 97 -26.75 2.70 50.03
CA PHE A 97 -26.65 2.03 51.33
C PHE A 97 -25.97 2.83 52.45
N PHE A 98 -25.27 3.93 52.13
CA PHE A 98 -24.65 4.80 53.13
C PHE A 98 -25.06 6.27 52.97
N PRO A 99 -26.29 6.66 53.36
CA PRO A 99 -26.61 8.06 53.61
C PRO A 99 -26.07 8.44 55.00
N TRP A 100 -24.75 8.42 55.20
CA TRP A 100 -24.14 9.17 56.32
C TRP A 100 -24.15 10.64 55.89
N GLY A 101 -24.86 11.54 56.58
CA GLY A 101 -24.80 11.72 58.01
C GLY A 101 -23.99 12.98 58.28
N GLY A 102 -24.48 14.13 57.81
CA GLY A 102 -23.86 15.44 57.99
C GLY A 102 -24.84 16.39 58.66
N ARG A 103 -24.99 16.26 59.98
CA ARG A 103 -25.59 17.28 60.85
C ARG A 103 -24.72 18.53 60.81
N LEU A 104 -25.33 19.68 60.51
CA LEU A 104 -25.01 21.00 61.09
C LEU A 104 -26.32 21.77 61.21
#